data_AF-A0A7X8LII4-F1
#
_entry.id   AF-A0A7X8LII4-F1
#
_cell.length_a   1.000
_cell.length_b   1.000
_cell.length_c   1.000
_cell.angle_alpha   90.00
_cell.angle_beta   90.00
_cell.angle_gamma   90.00
#
_symmetry.space_group_name_H-M   'P 1'
#
loop_
_entity.id
_entity.type
_entity.pdbx_description
1 polymer ?
#
loop_
_entity_poly.entity_id
_entity_poly.type
_entity_poly.pdbx_seq_one_letter_code
_entity_poly.pdbx_strand_id
1 'polypeptide(L)'
;MMTELLFKISNPWGFAKRGVPLRVSIPLPQGVVGEPDNDLAVVVDGDEWPAQWRVLSRWPDNSTAFALLDVAADLHHAVNAK
;
A
#
# COMPACT_ATOMS: atom_id res chain seq x y z
N MET A 1 19.60 4.31 -2.21
CA MET A 1 19.15 3.00 -1.70
C MET A 1 17.64 2.99 -1.89
N MET A 2 17.09 2.11 -2.72
CA MET A 2 15.64 1.91 -2.81
C MET A 2 15.22 1.10 -1.59
N THR A 3 14.33 1.64 -0.76
CA THR A 3 13.78 0.95 0.40
C THR A 3 12.44 0.34 -0.01
N GLU A 4 12.37 -0.99 -0.07
CA GLU A 4 11.11 -1.70 -0.28
C GLU A 4 10.34 -1.82 1.04
N LEU A 5 9.08 -1.39 1.05
CA LEU A 5 8.16 -1.57 2.17
C LEU A 5 7.19 -2.70 1.84
N LEU A 6 7.39 -3.84 2.49
CA LEU A 6 6.59 -5.04 2.23
C LEU A 6 5.39 -5.09 3.18
N PHE A 7 4.19 -5.09 2.63
CA PHE A 7 2.95 -5.29 3.37
C PHE A 7 2.11 -6.40 2.72
N LYS A 8 1.30 -7.10 3.53
CA LYS A 8 0.40 -8.17 3.05
C LYS A 8 -1.02 -7.86 3.48
N ILE A 9 -1.94 -7.85 2.52
CA ILE A 9 -3.38 -7.82 2.75
C ILE A 9 -3.94 -9.19 2.37
N SER A 10 -4.70 -9.82 3.26
CA SER A 10 -5.31 -11.13 3.03
C SER A 10 -6.83 -11.03 3.02
N ASN A 11 -7.48 -11.78 2.12
CA ASN A 11 -8.92 -11.97 2.09
C ASN A 11 -9.36 -12.88 3.27
N PRO A 12 -10.10 -12.37 4.28
CA PRO A 12 -10.58 -13.21 5.38
C PRO A 12 -11.82 -14.04 4.99
N TRP A 13 -12.42 -13.79 3.83
CA TRP A 13 -13.62 -14.48 3.38
C TRP A 13 -13.28 -15.74 2.59
N GLY A 14 -14.11 -16.77 2.73
CA GLY A 14 -13.94 -18.07 2.06
C GLY A 14 -14.21 -18.06 0.55
N PHE A 15 -14.28 -16.90 -0.10
CA PHE A 15 -14.54 -16.74 -1.53
C PHE A 15 -13.78 -15.53 -2.09
N ALA A 16 -13.41 -15.62 -3.37
CA ALA A 16 -12.73 -14.54 -4.07
C ALA A 16 -13.62 -13.30 -4.16
N LYS A 17 -13.03 -12.12 -3.98
CA LYS A 17 -13.71 -10.85 -4.24
C LYS A 17 -12.95 -10.10 -5.33
N ARG A 18 -13.69 -9.53 -6.27
CA ARG A 18 -13.12 -8.76 -7.39
C ARG A 18 -13.42 -7.27 -7.24
N GLY A 19 -12.47 -6.43 -7.63
CA GLY A 19 -12.59 -4.98 -7.62
C GLY A 19 -12.93 -4.40 -6.24
N VAL A 20 -12.39 -5.00 -5.17
CA VAL A 20 -12.68 -4.53 -3.81
C VAL A 20 -11.96 -3.20 -3.59
N PRO A 21 -12.69 -2.12 -3.21
CA PRO A 21 -12.03 -0.90 -2.77
C PRO A 21 -11.37 -1.17 -1.43
N LEU A 22 -10.05 -1.18 -1.43
CA LEU A 22 -9.22 -1.27 -0.24
C LEU A 22 -8.74 0.12 0.14
N ARG A 23 -8.88 0.42 1.43
CA ARG A 23 -8.37 1.63 2.04
C ARG A 23 -7.54 1.26 3.25
N VAL A 24 -6.26 1.61 3.26
CA VAL A 24 -5.35 1.25 4.36
C VAL A 24 -4.42 2.41 4.70
N SER A 25 -4.10 2.56 5.99
CA SER A 25 -3.07 3.49 6.46
C SER A 25 -1.72 2.78 6.50
N ILE A 26 -0.72 3.36 5.84
CA ILE A 26 0.64 2.83 5.75
C ILE A 26 1.58 3.74 6.56
N PRO A 27 2.27 3.22 7.60
CA PRO A 27 3.34 3.95 8.26
C PRO A 27 4.58 3.98 7.35
N LEU A 28 5.23 5.15 7.27
CA LEU A 28 6.39 5.39 6.43
C LEU A 28 7.58 5.88 7.28
N PRO A 29 8.81 5.41 6.96
CA PRO A 29 10.00 5.81 7.68
C PRO A 29 10.32 7.29 7.48
N GLN A 30 10.85 7.92 8.53
CA GLN A 30 11.29 9.30 8.50
C GLN A 30 12.42 9.52 7.49
N GLY A 31 12.32 10.62 6.74
CA GLY A 31 13.32 11.06 5.77
C GLY A 31 13.30 10.33 4.42
N VAL A 32 12.37 9.40 4.20
CA VAL A 32 12.38 8.52 3.02
C VAL A 32 11.38 8.94 1.95
N VAL A 33 10.14 9.21 2.33
CA VAL A 33 9.04 9.51 1.38
C VAL A 33 8.62 10.96 1.55
N GLY A 34 8.66 11.76 0.48
CA GLY A 34 8.20 13.14 0.48
C GLY A 34 6.72 13.20 0.09
N GLU A 35 6.43 12.84 -1.16
CA GLU A 35 5.11 12.84 -1.78
C GLU A 35 4.76 11.42 -2.26
N PRO A 36 3.94 10.66 -1.51
CA PRO A 36 3.66 9.26 -1.80
C PRO A 36 3.18 8.98 -3.22
N ASP A 37 2.36 9.87 -3.81
CA ASP A 37 1.86 9.72 -5.19
C ASP A 37 2.97 9.76 -6.25
N ASN A 38 4.13 10.37 -5.95
CA ASN A 38 5.27 10.45 -6.86
C ASN A 38 6.38 9.46 -6.49
N ASP A 39 6.48 9.12 -5.21
CA ASP A 39 7.61 8.37 -4.66
C ASP A 39 7.34 6.87 -4.53
N LEU A 40 6.06 6.45 -4.50
CA LEU A 40 5.65 5.07 -4.25
C LEU A 40 4.83 4.49 -5.40
N ALA A 41 5.12 3.24 -5.74
CA ALA A 41 4.31 2.42 -6.63
C ALA A 41 3.72 1.24 -5.84
N VAL A 42 2.48 0.86 -6.17
CA VAL A 42 1.90 -0.40 -5.68
C VAL A 42 2.17 -1.46 -6.72
N VAL A 43 2.85 -2.54 -6.34
CA VAL A 43 3.14 -3.66 -7.24
C VAL A 43 2.37 -4.89 -6.77
N VAL A 44 1.58 -5.48 -7.65
CA VAL A 44 0.84 -6.73 -7.41
C VAL A 44 1.23 -7.73 -8.49
N ASP A 45 1.69 -8.91 -8.09
CA ASP A 45 2.16 -9.97 -9.00
C ASP A 45 3.23 -9.53 -10.03
N GLY A 46 4.00 -8.49 -9.69
CA GLY A 46 5.07 -7.95 -10.54
C GLY A 46 4.65 -6.78 -11.43
N ASP A 47 3.37 -6.48 -11.49
CA ASP A 47 2.83 -5.36 -12.27
C ASP A 47 2.48 -4.16 -11.38
N GLU A 48 2.74 -2.96 -11.88
CA GLU A 48 2.31 -1.72 -11.22
C GLU A 48 0.80 -1.57 -11.31
N TRP A 49 0.18 -1.30 -10.16
CA TRP A 49 -1.27 -1.23 -10.01
C TRP A 49 -1.73 0.20 -9.75
N PRO A 50 -2.82 0.67 -10.39
CA PRO A 50 -3.37 2.00 -10.13
C PRO A 50 -3.75 2.18 -8.66
N ALA A 51 -3.16 3.19 -8.03
CA ALA A 51 -3.37 3.55 -6.63
C ALA A 51 -3.58 5.05 -6.47
N GLN A 52 -4.25 5.45 -5.41
CA GLN A 52 -4.33 6.84 -4.97
C GLN A 52 -3.75 6.94 -3.57
N TRP A 53 -2.91 7.96 -3.35
CA TRP A 53 -2.37 8.24 -2.03
C TRP A 53 -2.95 9.54 -1.45
N ARG A 54 -2.88 9.62 -0.12
CA ARG A 54 -3.13 10.86 0.62
C ARG A 54 -2.23 10.90 1.83
N VAL A 55 -1.49 12.00 2.00
CA VAL A 55 -0.72 12.24 3.23
C VAL A 55 -1.69 12.44 4.40
N LEU A 56 -1.54 11.63 5.45
CA LEU A 56 -2.29 11.75 6.70
C LEU A 56 -1.51 12.54 7.76
N SER A 57 -0.18 12.37 7.80
CA SER A 57 0.70 13.15 8.67
C SER A 57 2.14 13.15 8.16
N ARG A 58 2.95 14.08 8.69
CA ARG A 58 4.36 14.25 8.34
C ARG A 58 5.23 14.22 9.60
N TRP A 59 6.47 13.77 9.42
CA TRP A 59 7.54 13.91 10.38
C TRP A 59 8.04 15.37 10.46
N PRO A 60 8.83 15.74 11.48
CA PRO A 60 9.37 17.10 11.61
C PRO A 60 10.25 17.57 10.45
N ASP A 61 10.85 16.64 9.69
CA ASP A 61 11.63 16.93 8.47
C ASP A 61 10.77 17.05 7.20
N ASN A 62 9.44 17.08 7.37
CA ASN A 62 8.42 17.17 6.33
C ASN A 62 8.27 15.92 5.44
N SER A 63 9.03 14.84 5.69
CA SER A 63 8.75 13.54 5.09
C SER A 63 7.41 12.98 5.59
N THR A 64 6.73 12.20 4.77
CA THR A 64 5.45 11.58 5.11
C THR A 64 5.65 10.52 6.19
N ALA A 65 4.86 10.61 7.27
CA ALA A 65 4.88 9.64 8.36
C ALA A 65 3.79 8.59 8.22
N PHE A 66 2.61 9.02 7.79
CA PHE A 66 1.49 8.13 7.49
C PHE A 66 0.83 8.57 6.19
N ALA A 67 0.60 7.61 5.30
CA ALA A 67 -0.14 7.80 4.06
C ALA A 67 -1.37 6.88 4.03
N LEU A 68 -2.47 7.36 3.49
CA LEU A 68 -3.62 6.55 3.12
C LEU A 68 -3.41 6.04 1.69
N LEU A 69 -3.55 4.74 1.49
CA LEU A 69 -3.59 4.08 0.20
C LEU A 69 -5.03 3.67 -0.11
N ASP A 70 -5.55 4.13 -1.25
CA ASP A 70 -6.79 3.68 -1.87
C ASP A 70 -6.46 2.88 -3.14
N VAL A 71 -6.91 1.62 -3.23
CA VAL A 71 -6.68 0.74 -4.40
C VAL A 71 -7.91 -0.13 -4.65
N ALA A 72 -8.18 -0.45 -5.91
CA ALA A 72 -9.16 -1.48 -6.28
C ALA A 72 -8.42 -2.78 -6.59
N ALA A 73 -8.56 -3.79 -5.73
CA ALA A 73 -7.82 -5.04 -5.85
C ALA A 73 -8.73 -6.26 -5.98
N ASP A 74 -8.26 -7.24 -6.74
CA ASP A 74 -8.82 -8.59 -6.74
C ASP A 74 -8.20 -9.37 -5.58
N LEU A 75 -9.04 -9.68 -4.59
CA LEU A 75 -8.65 -10.42 -3.41
C LEU A 75 -8.88 -11.92 -3.63
N HIS A 76 -7.85 -12.57 -4.17
CA HIS A 76 -7.79 -14.02 -4.24
C HIS A 76 -7.66 -14.64 -2.83
N HIS A 77 -7.99 -15.92 -2.68
CA HIS A 77 -7.97 -16.61 -1.39
C HIS A 77 -6.62 -16.45 -0.67
N ALA A 78 -6.65 -16.50 0.68
CA ALA A 78 -5.45 -16.59 1.49
C ALA A 78 -4.63 -17.82 1.08
N VAL A 79 -3.53 -17.60 0.36
CA VAL A 79 -2.54 -18.65 0.12
C VAL A 79 -1.69 -18.73 1.38
N ASN A 80 -1.84 -19.83 2.13
CA ASN A 80 -0.86 -20.23 3.13
C ASN A 80 0.41 -20.64 2.40
N ALA A 81 1.51 -19.93 2.63
CA ALA A 81 2.83 -20.45 2.31
C ALA A 81 3.24 -21.39 3.46
N LYS A 82 3.60 -22.62 3.11
CA LYS A 82 4.35 -23.52 4.01
C LYS A 82 5.80 -23.05 4.12
#